data_AF-A0A0D0MQP5-F1
#
_entry.id   AF-A0A0D0MQP5-F1
#
_cell.length_a   1.000
_cell.length_b   1.000
_cell.length_c   1.000
_cell.angle_alpha   90.00
_cell.angle_beta   90.00
_cell.angle_gamma   90.00
#
_symmetry.space_group_name_H-M   'P 1'
#
loop_
_entity.id
_entity.type
_entity.pdbx_description
1 polymer ?
#
loop_
_entity_poly.entity_id
_entity_poly.type
_entity_poly.pdbx_seq_one_letter_code
_entity_poly.pdbx_strand_id
1 'polypeptide(L)' 'MSLPKPNWGWASLPFLLLIWVALASRFPTYILPQPWDVAREAVRWLGDSSLWQHLRASVLEELGGFCAAVVFAVVLGTAG' A
#
# COMPACT_ATOMS: atom_id res chain seq x y z
N MET A 1 38.45 2.14 -22.87
CA MET A 1 37.39 1.17 -22.50
C MET A 1 36.96 1.47 -21.08
N SER A 2 35.71 1.89 -20.86
CA SER A 2 35.19 2.19 -19.52
C SER A 2 34.69 0.90 -18.89
N LEU A 3 35.25 0.51 -17.74
CA LEU A 3 34.81 -0.67 -16.99
C LEU A 3 33.37 -0.46 -16.47
N PRO A 4 32.51 -1.50 -16.47
CA PRO A 4 31.18 -1.41 -15.88
C PRO A 4 31.30 -1.17 -14.37
N LYS A 5 30.62 -0.13 -13.87
CA LYS A 5 30.57 0.17 -12.44
C LYS A 5 29.70 -0.88 -11.75
N PRO A 6 30.20 -1.61 -10.75
CA PRO A 6 29.38 -2.56 -10.00
C PRO A 6 28.24 -1.82 -9.28
N ASN A 7 27.00 -2.25 -9.52
CA ASN A 7 25.80 -1.70 -8.89
C ASN A 7 25.40 -2.54 -7.68
N TRP A 8 25.55 -1.97 -6.48
CA TRP A 8 25.22 -2.59 -5.21
C TRP A 8 23.79 -2.30 -4.73
N GLY A 9 22.94 -1.76 -5.60
CA GLY A 9 21.55 -1.41 -5.27
C GLY A 9 20.76 -2.57 -4.68
N TRP A 10 21.07 -3.81 -5.03
CA TRP A 10 20.41 -4.99 -4.45
C TRP A 10 20.70 -5.20 -2.96
N ALA A 11 21.84 -4.70 -2.45
CA ALA A 11 22.18 -4.75 -1.02
C ALA A 11 21.35 -3.78 -0.16
N SER A 12 20.67 -2.80 -0.78
CA SER A 12 19.80 -1.88 -0.05
C SER A 12 18.60 -2.58 0.59
N LEU A 13 18.03 -3.58 -0.09
CA LEU A 13 16.89 -4.36 0.37
C LEU A 13 17.18 -5.16 1.66
N PRO A 14 18.20 -6.03 1.71
CA PRO A 14 18.53 -6.74 2.95
C PRO A 14 18.95 -5.77 4.05
N PHE A 15 19.64 -4.68 3.73
CA PHE A 15 20.01 -3.66 4.71
C PHE A 15 18.79 -2.99 5.35
N LEU A 16 17.80 -2.60 4.53
CA LEU A 16 16.52 -2.07 5.02
C LEU A 16 15.76 -3.08 5.88
N LEU A 17 15.74 -4.36 5.49
CA LEU A 17 15.12 -5.41 6.28
C LEU A 17 15.81 -5.60 7.63
N LEU A 18 17.14 -5.51 7.69
CA LEU A 18 17.88 -5.58 8.95
C LEU A 18 17.54 -4.40 9.87
N ILE A 19 17.46 -3.18 9.33
CA ILE A 19 17.01 -2.01 10.09
C ILE A 19 15.59 -2.21 10.63
N TRP A 20 14.69 -2.72 9.80
CA TRP A 20 13.32 -3.02 10.22
C TRP A 20 13.32 -4.04 11.36
N VAL A 21 14.00 -5.18 11.23
CA VAL A 21 14.08 -6.20 12.29
C VAL A 21 14.63 -5.60 13.59
N ALA A 22 15.68 -4.79 13.51
CA ALA A 22 16.26 -4.13 14.67
C ALA A 22 15.27 -3.20 15.37
N LEU A 23 14.52 -2.38 14.61
CA LEU A 23 13.49 -1.50 15.16
C LEU A 23 12.31 -2.28 15.71
N ALA A 24 11.78 -3.26 14.97
CA ALA A 24 10.66 -4.11 15.37
C ALA A 24 10.94 -4.91 16.65
N SER A 25 12.21 -5.20 16.95
CA SER A 25 12.60 -5.85 18.20
C SER A 25 12.43 -4.95 19.43
N ARG A 26 12.30 -3.64 19.25
CA ARG A 26 12.18 -2.66 20.35
C ARG A 26 10.73 -2.26 20.63
N PHE A 27 9.82 -2.50 19.70
CA PHE A 27 8.41 -2.12 19.82
C PHE A 27 7.51 -3.34 20.03
N PRO A 28 6.34 -3.16 20.67
CA PRO A 28 5.31 -4.19 20.69
C PRO A 28 4.89 -4.60 19.27
N THR A 29 4.64 -5.90 19.07
CA THR A 29 4.27 -6.47 17.76
C THR A 29 3.03 -5.84 17.13
N TYR A 30 2.09 -5.34 17.94
CA TYR A 30 0.90 -4.63 17.45
C TYR A 30 1.25 -3.26 16.82
N ILE A 31 2.34 -2.63 17.24
CA ILE A 31 2.78 -1.33 16.73
C ILE A 31 3.71 -1.52 15.53
N LEU A 32 4.71 -2.40 15.66
CA LEU A 32 5.66 -2.68 14.59
C LEU A 32 5.94 -4.19 14.52
N PRO A 33 5.14 -4.94 13.75
CA PRO A 33 5.35 -6.36 13.55
C PRO A 33 6.66 -6.62 12.78
N GLN A 34 7.17 -7.84 12.93
CA GLN A 34 8.37 -8.25 12.21
C GLN A 34 8.05 -8.39 10.71
N PRO A 35 9.03 -8.15 9.82
CA PRO A 35 8.78 -8.15 8.38
C PRO A 35 8.23 -9.48 7.85
N TRP A 36 8.56 -10.62 8.48
CA TRP A 36 8.01 -11.92 8.09
C TRP A 36 6.54 -12.10 8.53
N ASP A 37 6.12 -11.46 9.62
CA ASP A 37 4.72 -11.47 10.04
C ASP A 37 3.88 -10.70 9.01
N VAL A 38 4.38 -9.53 8.58
CA VAL A 38 3.78 -8.73 7.50
C VAL A 38 3.76 -9.50 6.18
N ALA A 39 4.84 -10.19 5.83
CA ALA A 39 4.89 -10.98 4.60
C ALA A 39 3.89 -12.15 4.63
N ARG A 40 3.76 -12.86 5.75
CA ARG A 40 2.76 -13.93 5.90
C ARG A 40 1.35 -13.38 5.83
N GLU A 41 1.10 -12.23 6.45
CA GLU A 41 -0.21 -11.58 6.38
C GLU A 41 -0.54 -11.13 4.96
N ALA A 42 0.44 -10.56 4.23
CA ALA A 42 0.27 -10.18 2.84
C ALA A 42 -0.05 -11.39 1.94
N VAL A 43 0.63 -12.53 2.15
CA VAL A 43 0.33 -13.78 1.42
C VAL A 43 -1.05 -14.31 1.79
N ARG A 44 -1.44 -14.24 3.07
CA ARG A 44 -2.78 -14.61 3.53
C ARG A 44 -3.85 -13.76 2.86
N TRP A 45 -3.64 -12.45 2.80
CA TRP A 45 -4.54 -11.51 2.13
C TRP A 45 -4.59 -11.71 0.62
N LEU A 46 -3.48 -12.07 -0.02
CA LEU A 46 -3.46 -12.43 -1.43
C LEU A 46 -4.29 -13.69 -1.73
N GLY A 47 -4.33 -14.64 -0.79
CA GLY A 47 -5.16 -15.84 -0.88
C GLY A 47 -6.62 -15.63 -0.47
N ASP A 48 -6.90 -14.58 0.32
CA ASP A 48 -8.24 -14.26 0.81
C ASP A 48 -8.94 -13.25 -0.12
N SER A 49 -10.02 -13.69 -0.77
CA SER A 49 -10.83 -12.85 -1.66
C SER A 49 -11.47 -11.63 -0.96
N SER A 50 -11.40 -11.57 0.37
CA SER A 50 -11.88 -10.45 1.20
C SER A 50 -11.22 -9.11 0.85
N LEU A 51 -9.94 -9.08 0.46
CA LEU A 51 -9.27 -7.84 0.04
C LEU A 51 -9.98 -7.19 -1.15
N TRP A 52 -10.35 -8.00 -2.14
CA TRP A 52 -11.02 -7.53 -3.34
C TRP A 52 -12.43 -7.03 -3.04
N GLN A 53 -13.11 -7.62 -2.06
CA GLN A 53 -14.44 -7.20 -1.65
C GLN A 53 -14.45 -5.86 -0.92
N HIS A 54 -13.46 -5.59 -0.07
CA HIS A 54 -13.33 -4.28 0.58
C HIS A 54 -12.85 -3.22 -0.43
N LEU A 55 -11.88 -3.55 -1.26
CA LEU A 55 -11.35 -2.63 -2.27
C LEU A 55 -12.44 -2.17 -3.24
N ARG A 56 -13.25 -3.10 -3.78
CA ARG A 56 -14.36 -2.75 -4.68
C ARG A 56 -15.41 -1.90 -3.96
N ALA A 57 -15.68 -2.16 -2.69
CA ALA A 57 -16.69 -1.43 -1.92
C ALA A 57 -16.25 0.02 -1.73
N SER A 58 -15.02 0.24 -1.25
CA SER A 58 -14.47 1.59 -1.09
C SER A 58 -14.35 2.32 -2.44
N VAL A 59 -13.91 1.65 -3.49
CA VAL A 59 -13.82 2.27 -4.83
C VAL A 59 -15.20 2.65 -5.36
N LEU A 60 -16.22 1.79 -5.20
CA LEU A 60 -17.59 2.09 -5.62
C LEU A 60 -18.20 3.25 -4.82
N GLU A 61 -17.93 3.30 -3.52
CA GLU A 61 -18.39 4.37 -2.64
C GLU A 61 -17.77 5.71 -3.03
N GLU A 62 -16.45 5.78 -3.16
CA GLU A 62 -15.72 6.98 -3.58
C GLU A 62 -16.15 7.44 -4.98
N LEU A 63 -16.28 6.51 -5.93
CA LEU A 63 -16.64 6.82 -7.31
C LEU A 63 -18.11 7.26 -7.42
N GLY A 64 -19.00 6.66 -6.63
CA GLY A 64 -20.40 7.07 -6.51
C GLY A 64 -20.53 8.49 -5.94
N GLY A 65 -19.84 8.77 -4.83
CA GLY A 65 -19.80 10.10 -4.22
C GLY A 65 -19.22 11.15 -5.17
N PHE A 66 -18.13 10.83 -5.86
CA PHE A 66 -17.51 11.70 -6.86
C PHE A 66 -18.46 11.99 -8.03
N CYS A 67 -19.08 10.96 -8.62
CA CYS A 67 -20.03 11.14 -9.71
C CYS A 67 -21.23 12.01 -9.28
N ALA A 68 -21.76 11.80 -8.09
CA ALA A 68 -22.83 12.63 -7.55
C ALA A 68 -22.39 14.09 -7.42
N ALA A 69 -21.19 14.35 -6.87
CA ALA A 69 -20.63 15.69 -6.75
C ALA A 69 -20.45 16.36 -8.12
N VAL A 70 -19.95 15.64 -9.12
CA VAL A 70 -19.81 16.15 -10.50
C VAL A 70 -21.16 16.53 -11.09
N VAL A 71 -22.18 15.68 -10.96
CA VAL A 71 -23.53 15.97 -11.46
C VAL A 71 -24.08 17.23 -10.81
N PHE A 72 -23.98 17.35 -9.48
CA PHE A 72 -24.41 18.55 -8.76
C PHE A 72 -23.66 19.80 -9.22
N ALA A 73 -22.34 19.73 -9.38
CA ALA A 73 -21.53 20.84 -9.85
C ALA A 73 -21.92 21.29 -11.26
N VAL A 74 -22.16 20.35 -12.19
CA VAL A 74 -22.59 20.64 -13.56
C VAL A 74 -23.99 21.28 -13.57
N VAL A 75 -24.94 20.73 -12.81
CA VAL A 75 -26.30 21.29 -12.74
C VAL A 75 -26.26 22.71 -12.17
N LEU A 76 -25.56 22.93 -11.06
CA LEU A 76 -25.45 24.27 -10.47
C LEU A 76 -24.70 25.26 -11.38
N GLY A 77 -23.66 24.79 -12.08
CA GLY A 77 -22.86 25.63 -12.98
C GLY A 77 -23.56 25.98 -14.30
N THR A 78 -24.57 25.21 -14.72
CA THR A 78 -25.33 25.44 -15.97
C THR A 78 -26.72 26.04 -15.73
N ALA A 79 -27.20 26.05 -14.49
CA ALA A 79 -28.48 26.64 -14.10
C ALA A 79 -28.40 28.14 -13.75
N GLY A 80 -27.21 28.75 -13.84
CA GLY A 80 -26.99 30.20 -13.79
C GLY A 80 -26.61 30.75 -15.16
#